data_AF-A0A975TN64-F1
#
_entry.id   AF-A0A975TN64-F1
#
_cell.length_a   1.000
_cell.length_b   1.000
_cell.length_c   1.000
_cell.angle_alpha   90.00
_cell.angle_beta   90.00
_cell.angle_gamma   90.00
#
_symmetry.space_group_name_H-M   'P 1'
#
loop_
_entity.id
_entity.type
_entity.pdbx_description
1 polymer ?
#
loop_
_entity_poly.entity_id
_entity_poly.type
_entity_poly.pdbx_seq_one_letter_code
_entity_poly.pdbx_strand_id
1 'polypeptide(L)'
;MGDESAERRPAGELEAGVLAALWAADGPLTPGQVQGALGTRLARTTITTILSRLYEKGTVTRVRAGRGYAYTPTEDAPGLTARRMHSELAKDEDRSAVLARFVSQLNDEDERLLRSLLDGAEPRMDDQAGGVDSLDGPDGGRAG
;
A
#
# COMPACT_ATOMS: atom_id res chain seq x y z
N MET A 1 17.67 10.61 34.96
CA MET A 1 17.86 9.35 34.22
C MET A 1 16.48 8.71 34.03
N GLY A 2 15.75 8.78 32.93
CA GLY A 2 15.87 9.43 31.63
C GLY A 2 14.58 9.01 30.90
N ASP A 3 13.56 9.88 30.93
CA ASP A 3 12.26 9.66 30.31
C ASP A 3 11.91 10.91 29.50
N GLU A 4 12.56 11.09 28.35
CA GLU A 4 12.37 12.31 27.54
C GLU A 4 12.70 12.12 26.04
N SER A 5 12.46 10.94 25.47
CA SER A 5 12.63 10.75 24.01
C SER A 5 11.48 10.02 23.33
N ALA A 6 10.33 9.90 24.01
CA ALA A 6 9.05 9.51 23.39
C ALA A 6 8.28 10.74 22.88
N GLU A 7 8.99 11.80 22.49
CA GLU A 7 8.39 13.04 22.03
C GLU A 7 7.86 12.88 20.59
N ARG A 8 6.59 12.46 20.55
CA ARG A 8 5.58 12.77 19.53
C ARG A 8 6.11 12.74 18.08
N ARG A 9 6.23 11.54 17.52
CA ARG A 9 6.03 11.41 16.06
C ARG A 9 4.72 12.13 15.73
N PRO A 10 4.68 13.09 14.78
CA PRO A 10 3.43 13.67 14.34
C PRO A 10 2.48 12.54 13.96
N ALA A 11 1.19 12.68 14.29
CA ALA A 11 0.21 11.60 14.16
C ALA A 11 0.24 10.91 12.78
N GLY A 12 0.58 11.66 11.72
CA GLY A 12 0.77 11.15 10.37
C GLY A 12 1.96 10.20 10.19
N GLU A 13 3.10 10.42 10.85
CA GLU A 13 4.25 9.51 10.78
C GLU A 13 3.95 8.16 11.42
N LEU A 14 3.18 8.15 12.50
CA LEU A 14 2.80 6.92 13.18
C LEU A 14 1.73 6.14 12.41
N GLU A 15 0.75 6.84 11.81
CA GLU A 15 -0.19 6.23 10.86
C GLU A 15 0.55 5.60 9.67
N ALA A 16 1.51 6.33 9.07
CA ALA A 16 2.32 5.83 7.97
C ALA A 16 3.17 4.61 8.37
N GLY A 17 3.73 4.60 9.57
CA GLY A 17 4.46 3.44 10.10
C GLY A 17 3.56 2.22 10.27
N VAL A 18 2.38 2.38 10.88
CA VAL A 18 1.41 1.29 11.06
C VAL A 18 1.00 0.69 9.73
N LEU A 19 0.71 1.51 8.72
CA LEU A 19 0.35 1.04 7.40
C LEU A 19 1.52 0.31 6.72
N ALA A 20 2.75 0.84 6.82
CA ALA A 20 3.96 0.18 6.32
C ALA A 20 4.15 -1.23 6.92
N ALA A 21 3.90 -1.39 8.22
CA ALA A 21 3.98 -2.70 8.87
C ALA A 21 2.89 -3.66 8.40
N LEU A 22 1.69 -3.16 8.10
CA LEU A 22 0.58 -3.96 7.56
C LEU A 22 0.83 -4.41 6.11
N TRP A 23 1.44 -3.56 5.28
CA TRP A 23 1.80 -3.91 3.89
C TRP A 23 2.97 -4.87 3.79
N ALA A 24 3.93 -4.80 4.72
CA ALA A 24 5.09 -5.69 4.74
C ALA A 24 4.77 -7.12 5.22
N ALA A 25 3.54 -7.36 5.67
CA ALA A 25 3.11 -8.65 6.17
C ALA A 25 2.37 -9.45 5.11
N ASP A 26 2.64 -10.75 5.03
CA ASP A 26 1.96 -11.69 4.13
C ASP A 26 0.51 -12.02 4.56
N GLY A 27 -0.04 -11.29 5.54
CA GLY A 27 -1.38 -11.53 6.06
C GLY A 27 -1.82 -10.56 7.16
N PRO A 28 -3.05 -10.73 7.69
CA PRO A 28 -3.63 -9.82 8.67
C PRO A 28 -2.81 -9.77 9.97
N LEU A 29 -2.51 -8.57 10.47
CA LEU A 29 -1.76 -8.40 11.72
C LEU A 29 -2.62 -7.91 12.88
N THR A 30 -2.39 -8.48 14.06
CA THR A 30 -2.95 -7.97 15.31
C THR A 30 -2.18 -6.74 15.82
N PRO A 31 -2.78 -5.90 16.70
CA PRO A 31 -2.09 -4.76 17.30
C PRO A 31 -0.76 -5.12 17.99
N GLY A 32 -0.65 -6.33 18.55
CA GLY A 32 0.59 -6.82 19.16
C GLY A 32 1.67 -7.15 18.14
N GLN A 33 1.31 -7.70 16.98
CA GLN A 33 2.26 -7.97 15.90
C GLN A 33 2.74 -6.67 15.23
N VAL A 34 1.84 -5.71 15.02
CA VAL A 34 2.19 -4.36 14.53
C VAL A 34 3.13 -3.65 15.52
N GLN A 35 2.92 -3.80 16.83
CA GLN A 35 3.83 -3.30 17.85
C GLN A 35 5.23 -3.91 17.75
N GLY A 36 5.31 -5.22 17.52
CA GLY A 36 6.59 -5.91 17.28
C GLY A 36 7.32 -5.35 16.07
N ALA A 37 6.62 -5.14 14.96
CA ALA A 37 7.19 -4.61 13.71
C ALA A 37 7.68 -3.14 13.84
N LEU A 38 7.00 -2.31 14.64
CA LEU A 38 7.36 -0.90 14.84
C LEU A 38 8.38 -0.65 15.97
N GLY A 39 8.72 -1.69 16.73
CA GLY A 39 9.59 -1.63 17.90
C GLY A 39 8.84 -1.36 19.21
N THR A 40 9.33 -1.95 20.29
CA THR A 40 8.67 -2.04 21.61
C THR A 40 8.51 -0.73 22.38
N ARG A 41 8.98 0.40 21.83
CA ARG A 41 8.88 1.73 22.47
C ARG A 41 7.47 2.33 22.41
N LEU A 42 6.59 1.80 21.56
CA LEU A 42 5.20 2.26 21.44
C LEU A 42 4.28 1.42 22.32
N ALA A 43 3.37 2.08 23.03
CA ALA A 43 2.32 1.40 23.78
C ALA A 43 1.33 0.70 22.84
N ARG A 44 0.94 -0.52 23.18
CA ARG A 44 -0.04 -1.32 22.44
C ARG A 44 -1.38 -0.59 22.28
N THR A 45 -1.79 0.18 23.27
CA THR A 45 -3.01 0.99 23.27
C THR A 45 -2.96 2.08 22.20
N THR A 46 -1.81 2.73 22.01
CA THR A 46 -1.62 3.72 20.94
C THR A 46 -1.83 3.11 19.57
N ILE A 47 -1.23 1.95 19.31
CA ILE A 47 -1.40 1.22 18.04
C ILE A 47 -2.86 0.80 17.85
N THR A 48 -3.50 0.33 18.92
CA THR A 48 -4.92 -0.04 18.89
C THR A 48 -5.79 1.17 18.50
N THR A 49 -5.55 2.34 19.09
CA THR A 49 -6.28 3.57 18.75
C THR A 49 -6.05 3.97 17.29
N ILE A 50 -4.83 3.86 16.78
CA ILE A 50 -4.50 4.20 15.39
C ILE A 50 -5.16 3.24 14.41
N LEU A 51 -5.09 1.93 14.67
CA LEU A 51 -5.76 0.92 13.86
C LEU A 51 -7.28 1.12 13.83
N SER A 52 -7.89 1.51 14.95
CA SER A 52 -9.31 1.87 14.99
C SER A 52 -9.62 3.09 14.14
N ARG A 53 -8.81 4.16 14.21
CA ARG A 53 -8.98 5.36 13.36
C ARG A 53 -8.80 5.05 11.88
N LEU A 54 -7.80 4.24 11.53
CA LEU A 54 -7.58 3.82 10.13
C LEU A 54 -8.74 2.95 9.61
N TYR A 55 -9.33 2.13 10.47
CA TYR A 55 -10.50 1.33 10.15
C TYR A 55 -11.75 2.21 9.95
N GLU A 56 -11.98 3.19 10.84
CA GLU A 56 -13.06 4.18 10.68
C GLU A 56 -12.90 5.00 9.39
N LYS A 57 -11.66 5.31 9.00
CA LYS A 57 -11.31 5.96 7.72
C LYS A 57 -11.41 5.03 6.50
N GLY A 58 -11.65 3.72 6.67
CA GLY A 58 -11.71 2.75 5.58
C GLY A 58 -10.36 2.42 4.91
N THR A 59 -9.24 2.84 5.52
CA THR A 59 -7.87 2.57 4.99
C THR A 59 -7.37 1.16 5.35
N VAL A 60 -8.00 0.53 6.33
CA VAL A 60 -7.74 -0.87 6.70
C VAL A 60 -9.06 -1.59 6.92
N THR A 61 -9.10 -2.87 6.58
CA THR A 61 -10.15 -3.80 6.99
C THR A 61 -9.70 -4.57 8.22
N ARG A 62 -10.64 -5.20 8.92
CA ARG A 62 -10.33 -6.04 10.08
C ARG A 62 -11.11 -7.34 10.06
N VAL A 63 -10.47 -8.41 10.52
CA VAL A 63 -11.06 -9.73 10.73
C VAL A 63 -10.93 -10.12 12.20
N ARG A 64 -11.85 -10.96 12.68
CA ARG A 64 -11.82 -11.43 14.07
C ARG A 64 -10.65 -12.39 14.26
N ALA A 65 -9.80 -12.14 15.26
CA ALA A 65 -8.66 -12.98 15.60
C ALA A 65 -8.63 -13.24 17.12
N GLY A 66 -9.18 -14.37 17.53
CA GLY A 66 -9.30 -14.76 18.95
C GLY A 66 -10.10 -13.74 19.76
N ARG A 67 -9.46 -13.12 20.77
CA ARG A 67 -10.08 -12.06 21.60
C ARG A 67 -9.97 -10.67 20.98
N GLY A 68 -9.21 -10.48 19.90
CA GLY A 68 -8.99 -9.19 19.24
C GLY A 68 -9.37 -9.16 17.76
N TYR A 69 -8.85 -8.17 17.04
CA TYR A 69 -8.96 -8.04 15.60
C TYR A 69 -7.56 -8.09 14.98
N ALA A 70 -7.48 -8.67 13.79
CA ALA A 70 -6.32 -8.54 12.91
C ALA A 70 -6.72 -7.63 11.74
N TYR A 71 -5.79 -6.82 11.27
CA TYR A 71 -6.03 -5.75 10.31
C TYR A 71 -5.26 -6.02 9.03
N THR A 72 -5.85 -5.62 7.90
CA THR A 72 -5.26 -5.72 6.56
C THR A 72 -5.47 -4.37 5.86
N PRO A 73 -4.47 -3.84 5.14
CA PRO A 73 -4.66 -2.59 4.40
C PRO A 73 -5.67 -2.80 3.26
N THR A 74 -6.45 -1.77 2.93
CA THR A 74 -7.41 -1.83 1.82
C THR A 74 -6.79 -1.51 0.47
N GLU A 75 -5.67 -0.78 0.44
CA GLU A 75 -4.87 -0.47 -0.75
C GLU A 75 -3.60 -1.32 -0.75
N ASP A 76 -3.00 -1.55 -1.92
CA ASP A 76 -1.78 -2.34 -2.14
C ASP A 76 -0.49 -1.46 -2.07
N ALA A 77 0.68 -2.08 -2.21
CA ALA A 77 1.98 -1.40 -2.08
C ALA A 77 2.18 -0.17 -3.02
N PRO A 78 1.70 -0.17 -4.28
CA PRO A 78 1.65 1.03 -5.12
C PRO A 78 0.83 2.17 -4.50
N GLY A 79 -0.27 1.85 -3.81
CA GLY A 79 -1.10 2.81 -3.07
C GLY A 79 -0.33 3.53 -1.95
N LEU A 80 0.58 2.85 -1.25
CA LEU A 80 1.46 3.50 -0.26
C LEU A 80 2.37 4.54 -0.92
N THR A 81 3.00 4.17 -2.02
CA THR A 81 3.93 5.05 -2.74
C THR A 81 3.19 6.28 -3.26
N ALA A 82 2.01 6.08 -3.86
CA ALA A 82 1.15 7.17 -4.30
C ALA A 82 0.73 8.11 -3.15
N ARG A 83 0.32 7.54 -2.00
CA ARG A 83 -0.01 8.35 -0.80
C ARG A 83 1.18 9.12 -0.25
N ARG A 84 2.39 8.56 -0.28
CA ARG A 84 3.62 9.28 0.12
C ARG A 84 3.88 10.45 -0.82
N MET A 85 3.83 10.22 -2.13
CA MET A 85 4.00 11.28 -3.14
C MET A 85 2.99 12.41 -2.92
N HIS A 86 1.71 12.08 -2.70
CA HIS A 86 0.66 13.07 -2.41
C HIS A 86 0.91 13.82 -1.10
N SER A 87 1.37 13.11 -0.06
CA SER A 87 1.64 13.71 1.25
C SER A 87 2.84 14.65 1.22
N GLU A 88 3.90 14.32 0.48
CA GLU A 88 5.04 15.22 0.28
C GLU A 88 4.65 16.47 -0.51
N LEU A 89 3.84 16.31 -1.57
CA LEU A 89 3.33 17.45 -2.34
C LEU A 89 2.44 18.38 -1.50
N ALA A 90 1.69 17.84 -0.54
CA ALA A 90 0.79 18.61 0.32
C ALA A 90 1.50 19.43 1.41
N LYS A 91 2.78 19.15 1.70
CA LYS A 91 3.57 19.87 2.71
C LYS A 91 4.10 21.21 2.21
N ASP A 92 4.18 21.40 0.89
CA ASP A 92 4.67 22.63 0.28
C ASP A 92 3.50 23.56 -0.09
N GLU A 93 3.69 24.86 0.11
CA GLU A 93 2.71 25.88 -0.26
C GLU A 93 2.74 26.13 -1.77
N ASP A 94 3.90 25.96 -2.43
CA ASP A 94 4.05 26.10 -3.89
C ASP A 94 4.07 24.74 -4.60
N ARG A 95 2.88 24.16 -4.69
CA ARG A 95 2.67 22.86 -5.37
C ARG A 95 3.07 22.90 -6.85
N SER A 96 2.91 24.05 -7.51
CA SER A 96 3.22 24.22 -8.92
C SER A 96 4.73 24.08 -9.16
N ALA A 97 5.56 24.67 -8.30
CA ALA A 97 7.00 24.53 -8.37
C ALA A 97 7.47 23.09 -8.13
N VAL A 98 6.90 22.40 -7.13
CA VAL A 98 7.24 20.99 -6.83
C VAL A 98 6.88 20.07 -8.00
N LEU A 99 5.68 20.21 -8.57
CA LEU A 99 5.26 19.43 -9.74
C LEU A 99 6.12 19.69 -10.97
N ALA A 100 6.45 20.96 -11.25
CA ALA A 100 7.34 21.30 -12.37
C ALA A 100 8.72 20.64 -12.22
N ARG A 101 9.28 20.65 -11.00
CA ARG A 101 10.57 20.03 -10.71
C ARG A 101 10.51 18.50 -10.73
N PHE A 102 9.41 17.90 -10.26
CA PHE A 102 9.18 16.46 -10.37
C PHE A 102 9.10 16.01 -11.83
N VAL A 103 8.30 16.68 -12.66
CA VAL A 103 8.17 16.35 -14.09
C VAL A 103 9.51 16.49 -14.81
N SER A 104 10.32 17.51 -14.48
CA SER A 104 11.67 17.66 -15.07
C SER A 104 12.68 16.56 -14.72
N GLN A 105 12.38 15.71 -13.73
CA GLN A 105 13.24 14.61 -13.28
C GLN A 105 12.76 13.24 -13.81
N LEU A 106 11.61 13.19 -14.47
CA LEU A 106 11.11 11.95 -15.08
C LEU A 106 11.97 11.58 -16.29
N ASN A 107 12.12 10.28 -16.53
CA ASN A 107 12.65 9.78 -17.78
C ASN A 107 11.54 9.77 -18.86
N ASP A 108 11.92 9.55 -20.12
CA ASP A 108 10.99 9.59 -21.26
C ASP A 108 9.87 8.53 -21.17
N GLU A 109 10.09 7.41 -20.46
CA GLU A 109 9.11 6.34 -20.30
C GLU A 109 8.05 6.74 -19.26
N ASP A 110 8.49 7.20 -18.10
CA ASP A 110 7.63 7.67 -17.01
C ASP A 110 6.84 8.92 -17.42
N GLU A 111 7.43 9.83 -18.21
CA GLU A 111 6.70 11.01 -18.73
C GLU A 111 5.55 10.58 -19.65
N ARG A 112 5.81 9.63 -20.57
CA ARG A 112 4.79 9.11 -21.48
C ARG A 112 3.68 8.37 -20.73
N LEU A 113 4.05 7.55 -19.75
CA LEU A 113 3.10 6.85 -18.89
C LEU A 113 2.25 7.84 -18.08
N LEU A 114 2.87 8.85 -17.48
CA LEU A 114 2.14 9.85 -16.72
C LEU A 114 1.18 10.64 -17.61
N ARG A 115 1.59 10.99 -18.83
CA ARG A 115 0.71 11.66 -19.80
C ARG A 115 -0.47 10.79 -20.21
N SER A 116 -0.26 9.51 -20.51
CA SER A 116 -1.37 8.61 -20.85
C SER A 116 -2.37 8.45 -19.70
N LEU A 117 -1.88 8.35 -18.47
CA LEU A 117 -2.73 8.27 -17.28
C LEU A 117 -3.55 9.54 -17.06
N LEU A 118 -2.95 10.72 -17.29
CA LEU A 118 -3.65 12.02 -17.19
C LEU A 118 -4.68 12.24 -18.30
N ASP A 119 -4.41 11.70 -19.49
CA ASP A 119 -5.33 11.73 -20.64
C ASP A 119 -6.47 10.71 -20.52
N GLY A 120 -6.49 9.90 -19.44
CA GLY A 120 -7.51 8.89 -19.18
C GLY A 120 -7.36 7.62 -20.03
N ALA A 121 -6.19 7.41 -20.63
CA ALA A 121 -5.88 6.14 -21.26
C ALA A 121 -5.46 5.15 -20.17
N GLU A 122 -6.37 4.25 -19.80
CA GLU A 122 -6.06 3.11 -18.94
C GLU A 122 -4.82 2.38 -19.48
N PRO A 123 -3.79 2.13 -18.64
CA PRO A 123 -2.65 1.36 -19.07
C PRO A 123 -3.19 -0.03 -19.40
N ARG A 124 -3.14 -0.38 -20.68
CA ARG A 124 -3.44 -1.73 -21.14
C ARG A 124 -2.38 -2.64 -20.52
N MET A 125 -2.68 -3.16 -19.34
CA MET A 125 -1.97 -4.29 -18.78
C MET A 125 -2.30 -5.45 -19.73
N ASP A 126 -1.47 -5.61 -20.76
CA ASP A 126 -1.57 -6.74 -21.67
C ASP A 126 -1.38 -8.01 -20.85
N ASP A 127 -2.51 -8.65 -20.56
CA ASP A 127 -2.65 -9.95 -19.94
C ASP A 127 -2.06 -11.01 -20.87
N GLN A 128 -0.72 -11.13 -20.86
CA GLN A 128 -0.01 -12.20 -21.53
C GLN A 128 0.30 -13.31 -20.52
N ALA A 129 -0.76 -13.99 -20.09
CA ALA A 129 -0.68 -15.32 -19.52
C ALA A 129 -1.84 -16.20 -20.02
N GLY A 130 -1.52 -17.16 -20.89
CA GLY A 130 -2.31 -18.39 -20.96
C GLY A 130 -3.12 -18.67 -22.23
N GLY A 131 -2.61 -18.36 -23.41
CA GLY A 131 -3.02 -19.06 -24.62
C GLY A 131 -2.28 -20.40 -24.74
N VAL A 132 -2.63 -21.39 -23.91
CA VAL A 132 -2.26 -22.80 -24.18
C VAL A 132 -3.16 -23.30 -25.32
N ASP A 133 -2.74 -23.00 -26.54
CA ASP A 133 -3.39 -23.53 -27.73
C ASP A 133 -2.90 -24.97 -27.99
N SER A 134 -3.86 -25.88 -27.96
CA SER A 134 -3.92 -27.14 -28.70
C SER A 134 -2.95 -28.29 -28.34
N LEU A 135 -3.43 -29.16 -27.45
CA LEU A 135 -3.31 -30.62 -27.65
C LEU A 135 -4.68 -31.15 -28.10
N ASP A 136 -5.01 -30.93 -29.38
CA ASP A 136 -6.03 -31.70 -30.08
C ASP A 136 -5.35 -32.95 -30.66
N GLY A 137 -5.39 -34.04 -29.89
CA GLY A 137 -5.00 -35.36 -30.35
C GLY A 137 -6.22 -36.06 -30.96
N PRO A 138 -6.20 -36.46 -32.24
CA PRO A 138 -7.33 -37.19 -32.80
C PRO A 138 -7.27 -38.64 -32.34
N ASP A 139 -8.15 -39.02 -31.41
CA ASP A 139 -8.41 -40.44 -31.12
C ASP A 139 -9.81 -40.82 -31.61
N GLY A 140 -9.87 -41.21 -32.88
CA GLY A 140 -11.08 -41.65 -33.56
C GLY A 140 -10.72 -42.60 -34.69
N GLY A 141 -10.75 -43.91 -34.41
CA GLY A 141 -10.45 -44.92 -35.44
C GLY A 141 -10.55 -46.38 -35.02
N ARG A 142 -11.60 -46.78 -34.32
CA ARG A 142 -12.02 -48.20 -34.25
C ARG A 142 -13.01 -48.51 -35.38
N ALA A 143 -12.57 -49.25 -36.39
CA ALA A 143 -13.40 -50.09 -37.24
C ALA A 143 -12.51 -51.08 -38.02
N GLY A 144 -12.80 -52.39 -37.90
CA GLY A 144 -12.15 -53.46 -38.68
C GLY A 144 -11.73 -54.65 -37.83
#